data_AF-A0AA48KDW4-F1
#
_entry.id   AF-A0AA48KDW4-F1
#
_cell.length_a   1.000
_cell.length_b   1.000
_cell.length_c   1.000
_cell.angle_alpha   90.00
_cell.angle_beta   90.00
_cell.angle_gamma   90.00
#
_symmetry.space_group_name_H-M   'P 1'
#
loop_
_entity.id
_entity.type
_entity.pdbx_description
1 polymer ?
#
loop_
_entity_poly.entity_id
_entity_poly.type
_entity_poly.pdbx_seq_one_letter_code
_entity_poly.pdbx_strand_id
1 'polypeptide(L)'
;MFGDRAYDGNPVWKAIEAMGATAVIPPHPRRKNPAAWDSHLYKARHAIEHGFAKLKQFRALATRFDKTARSFSAQVALACIVIWLRL
;
A
#
# COMPACT_ATOMS: atom_id res chain seq x y z
N MET A 1 1.22 5.61 -12.41
CA MET A 1 1.45 6.33 -11.15
C MET A 1 2.92 6.77 -11.10
N PHE A 2 3.20 8.08 -11.15
CA PHE A 2 4.56 8.63 -11.26
C PHE A 2 5.14 9.15 -9.93
N GLY A 3 4.35 9.16 -8.85
CA GLY A 3 4.72 9.76 -7.56
C GLY A 3 5.77 9.00 -6.77
N ASP A 4 5.81 7.67 -6.88
CA ASP A 4 6.62 6.83 -6.00
C ASP A 4 8.12 6.94 -6.24
N ARG A 5 8.52 7.40 -7.43
CA ARG A 5 9.92 7.67 -7.76
C ARG A 5 10.51 8.78 -6.89
N ALA A 6 9.69 9.62 -6.26
CA ALA A 6 10.16 10.61 -5.30
C ALA A 6 10.70 9.98 -4.01
N TYR A 7 10.32 8.74 -3.69
CA TYR A 7 10.82 8.00 -2.53
C TYR A 7 12.13 7.26 -2.81
N ASP A 8 12.66 7.37 -4.03
CA ASP A 8 13.95 6.79 -4.41
C ASP A 8 15.12 7.57 -3.77
N GLY A 9 15.37 7.32 -2.48
CA GLY A 9 16.44 7.96 -1.71
C GLY A 9 17.07 7.02 -0.69
N ASN A 10 18.39 7.11 -0.52
CA ASN A 10 19.15 6.23 0.38
C ASN A 10 18.61 6.17 1.82
N PRO A 11 18.12 7.26 2.45
CA PRO A 11 17.52 7.18 3.78
C PRO A 11 16.28 6.29 3.82
N VAL A 12 15.44 6.32 2.79
CA VAL A 12 14.22 5.51 2.69
C VAL A 12 14.57 4.04 2.53
N TRP A 13 15.55 3.73 1.68
CA TRP A 13 16.05 2.36 1.50
C TRP A 13 16.57 1.78 2.81
N LYS A 14 17.43 2.52 3.52
CA LYS A 14 17.96 2.11 4.83
C LYS A 14 16.86 1.90 5.87
N ALA A 15 15.83 2.74 5.87
CA ALA A 15 14.71 2.59 6.80
C ALA A 15 13.90 1.31 6.50
N ILE A 16 13.66 1.01 5.22
CA ILE A 16 12.94 -0.20 4.80
C ILE A 16 13.76 -1.47 5.14
N GLU A 17 15.06 -1.43 4.87
CA GLU A 17 15.99 -2.52 5.23
C GLU A 17 16.05 -2.74 6.75
N ALA A 18 16.08 -1.65 7.54
CA ALA A 18 16.04 -1.73 8.99
C ALA A 18 14.73 -2.34 9.54
N MET A 19 13.64 -2.26 8.78
CA MET A 19 12.37 -2.93 9.08
C MET A 19 12.34 -4.39 8.59
N GLY A 20 13.43 -4.90 8.02
CA GLY A 20 13.52 -6.27 7.50
C GLY A 20 12.77 -6.49 6.18
N ALA A 21 12.45 -5.42 5.45
CA ALA A 21 11.73 -5.48 4.18
C ALA A 21 12.64 -5.17 2.99
N THR A 22 12.26 -5.65 1.81
CA THR A 22 12.96 -5.34 0.56
C THR A 22 12.35 -4.10 -0.09
N ALA A 23 13.17 -3.08 -0.34
CA ALA A 23 12.74 -1.89 -1.05
C ALA A 23 12.60 -2.18 -2.56
N VAL A 24 11.37 -2.18 -3.07
CA VAL A 24 11.08 -2.29 -4.51
C VAL A 24 10.53 -0.94 -5.00
N ILE A 25 11.43 0.01 -5.21
CA ILE A 25 11.10 1.38 -5.62
C ILE A 25 11.67 1.63 -7.02
N PRO A 26 10.87 2.09 -8.00
CA PRO A 26 11.40 2.42 -9.31
C PRO A 26 12.39 3.59 -9.19
N PRO A 27 13.57 3.50 -9.82
CA PRO A 27 14.59 4.52 -9.69
C PRO A 27 14.13 5.86 -10.29
N HIS A 28 14.53 6.95 -9.63
CA HIS A 28 14.30 8.29 -10.14
C HIS A 28 15.16 8.51 -11.40
N PRO A 29 14.64 9.11 -12.48
CA PRO A 29 15.37 9.29 -13.74
C PRO A 29 16.71 10.05 -13.63
N ARG A 30 16.87 10.84 -12.56
CA ARG A 30 18.08 11.63 -12.24
C ARG A 30 19.08 10.91 -11.32
N ARG A 31 18.79 9.68 -10.89
CA ARG A 31 19.68 8.92 -10.00
C ARG A 31 20.90 8.48 -10.82
N LYS A 32 22.09 8.89 -10.37
CA LYS A 32 23.36 8.61 -11.07
C LYS A 32 23.63 7.10 -11.20
N ASN A 33 23.40 6.37 -10.12
CA ASN A 33 23.58 4.92 -10.04
C ASN A 33 22.25 4.28 -9.62
N PRO A 34 21.35 3.98 -10.58
CA PRO A 34 20.09 3.32 -10.28
C PRO A 34 20.36 1.86 -9.89
N ALA A 35 19.74 1.42 -8.79
CA ALA A 35 19.76 0.01 -8.40
C ALA A 35 18.82 -0.80 -9.31
N ALA A 36 19.11 -2.09 -9.46
CA ALA A 36 18.18 -3.03 -10.07
C ALA A 36 16.90 -3.11 -9.22
N TRP A 37 15.75 -3.09 -9.88
CA TRP A 37 14.45 -3.17 -9.21
C TRP A 37 13.52 -4.10 -10.01
N ASP A 38 12.65 -4.80 -9.30
CA ASP A 38 11.69 -5.70 -9.92
C ASP A 38 10.39 -4.96 -10.27
N SER A 39 10.19 -4.73 -11.56
CA SER A 39 8.99 -4.06 -12.05
C SER A 39 7.71 -4.88 -11.89
N HIS A 40 7.80 -6.21 -11.85
CA HIS A 40 6.65 -7.08 -11.64
C HIS A 40 6.20 -7.04 -10.18
N LEU A 41 7.14 -7.11 -9.24
CA LEU A 41 6.83 -6.95 -7.81
C LEU A 41 6.24 -5.57 -7.52
N TYR A 42 6.78 -4.50 -8.12
CA TYR A 42 6.21 -3.17 -7.96
C TYR A 42 4.78 -3.06 -8.52
N LYS A 43 4.47 -3.73 -9.64
CA LYS A 43 3.11 -3.79 -10.20
C LYS A 43 2.13 -4.50 -9.27
N ALA A 44 2.57 -5.50 -8.50
CA ALA A 44 1.71 -6.22 -7.56
C ALA A 44 1.10 -5.29 -6.49
N ARG A 45 1.76 -4.18 -6.16
CA ARG A 45 1.23 -3.13 -5.26
C ARG A 45 -0.11 -2.56 -5.72
N HIS A 46 -0.38 -2.55 -7.02
CA HIS A 46 -1.65 -2.10 -7.59
C HIS A 46 -2.85 -2.86 -7.01
N ALA A 47 -2.70 -4.17 -6.75
CA ALA A 47 -3.76 -4.97 -6.14
C ALA A 47 -4.09 -4.50 -4.71
N ILE A 48 -3.04 -4.14 -3.95
CA ILE A 48 -3.18 -3.59 -2.59
C ILE A 48 -3.87 -2.23 -2.65
N GLU A 49 -3.42 -1.33 -3.53
CA GLU A 49 -4.03 0.00 -3.71
C GLU A 49 -5.51 -0.10 -4.12
N HIS A 50 -5.84 -0.99 -5.05
CA HIS A 50 -7.22 -1.25 -5.45
C HIS A 50 -8.05 -1.82 -4.29
N GLY A 51 -7.47 -2.71 -3.48
CA GLY A 51 -8.13 -3.22 -2.27
C GLY A 51 -8.50 -2.10 -1.30
N PHE A 52 -7.55 -1.21 -0.99
CA PHE A 52 -7.82 -0.04 -0.15
C PHE A 52 -8.80 0.95 -0.77
N ALA A 53 -8.75 1.17 -2.09
CA ALA A 53 -9.71 2.02 -2.78
C ALA A 53 -11.14 1.49 -2.62
N LYS A 54 -11.34 0.17 -2.72
CA LYS A 54 -12.64 -0.47 -2.45
C LYS A 54 -13.05 -0.35 -0.98
N LEU A 55 -12.13 -0.59 -0.04
CA LEU A 55 -12.42 -0.42 1.39
C LEU A 55 -12.86 1.01 1.72
N LYS A 56 -12.31 2.02 1.05
CA LYS A 56 -12.72 3.42 1.21
C LYS A 56 -14.13 3.75 0.68
N GLN A 57 -14.74 2.88 -0.13
CA GLN A 57 -16.13 3.05 -0.56
C GLN A 57 -17.12 2.83 0.59
N PHE A 58 -16.72 2.05 1.60
CA PHE A 58 -17.51 1.86 2.82
C PHE A 58 -17.37 3.09 3.71
N ARG A 59 -18.33 4.02 3.62
CA ARG A 59 -18.31 5.31 4.35
C ARG A 59 -18.03 5.16 5.85
N ALA A 60 -18.66 4.18 6.51
CA ALA A 60 -18.47 3.95 7.93
C ALA A 60 -17.03 3.57 8.31
N LEU A 61 -16.35 2.84 7.41
CA LEU A 61 -14.97 2.44 7.52
C LEU A 61 -14.02 3.62 7.25
N ALA A 62 -14.27 4.34 6.17
CA ALA A 62 -13.44 5.46 5.73
C ALA A 62 -13.45 6.61 6.76
N THR A 63 -14.60 6.91 7.36
CA THR A 63 -14.75 7.97 8.37
C THR A 63 -14.53 7.46 9.80
N ARG A 64 -14.35 6.15 9.99
CA ARG A 64 -14.16 5.51 11.30
C ARG A 64 -15.27 5.86 12.30
N PHE A 65 -16.51 5.52 11.95
CA PHE A 65 -17.67 5.77 12.84
C PHE A 65 -17.70 4.85 14.08
N ASP A 66 -17.02 3.70 14.03
CA ASP A 66 -16.97 2.78 15.16
C ASP A 66 -16.21 3.36 16.35
N LYS A 67 -16.86 3.35 17.53
CA LYS A 67 -16.29 3.85 18.79
C LYS A 67 -15.24 2.91 19.40
N THR A 68 -15.32 1.61 19.10
CA THR A 68 -14.43 0.60 19.68
C THR A 68 -13.54 -0.03 18.62
N ALA A 69 -12.32 -0.40 19.00
CA ALA A 69 -11.40 -1.11 18.11
C ALA A 69 -11.97 -2.46 17.64
N ARG A 70 -12.78 -3.12 18.50
CA ARG A 70 -13.44 -4.39 18.16
C ARG A 70 -14.48 -4.21 17.05
N SER A 71 -15.37 -3.23 17.19
CA SER A 71 -16.40 -2.95 16.17
C SER A 71 -15.75 -2.54 14.84
N PHE A 72 -14.73 -1.68 14.90
CA PHE A 72 -13.99 -1.28 13.71
C PHE A 72 -13.34 -2.48 13.00
N SER A 73 -12.68 -3.37 13.76
CA SER A 73 -12.05 -4.58 13.20
C SER A 73 -13.08 -5.53 12.57
N ALA A 74 -14.26 -5.68 13.20
CA ALA A 74 -15.35 -6.46 12.63
C ALA A 74 -15.88 -5.85 11.33
N GLN A 75 -15.99 -4.52 11.26
CA GLN A 75 -16.40 -3.81 10.04
C GLN A 75 -15.36 -3.95 8.91
N VAL A 76 -14.05 -3.88 9.23
CA VAL A 76 -12.97 -4.19 8.27
C VAL A 76 -13.14 -5.60 7.72
N ALA A 77 -13.29 -6.60 8.59
CA ALA A 77 -13.45 -7.98 8.17
C ALA A 77 -14.69 -8.17 7.27
N LEU A 78 -15.82 -7.58 7.64
CA LEU A 78 -17.05 -7.64 6.86
C LEU A 78 -16.88 -7.01 5.47
N ALA A 79 -16.27 -5.83 5.38
CA ALA A 79 -16.01 -5.16 4.10
C ALA A 79 -15.07 -5.99 3.21
N CYS A 80 -14.03 -6.60 3.80
CA CYS A 80 -13.16 -7.53 3.07
C CYS A 80 -13.94 -8.74 2.53
N ILE A 81 -14.84 -9.33 3.31
CA ILE A 81 -15.69 -10.46 2.88
C ILE A 81 -16.59 -10.04 1.71
N VAL A 82 -17.25 -8.89 1.80
CA VAL A 82 -18.11 -8.34 0.72
C VAL A 82 -17.30 -8.14 -0.56
N ILE A 83 -16.11 -7.52 -0.47
CA ILE A 83 -15.22 -7.31 -1.62
C ILE A 83 -14.76 -8.65 -2.22
N TRP A 84 -14.44 -9.63 -1.37
CA TRP A 84 -13.97 -10.95 -1.80
C TRP A 84 -15.05 -11.73 -2.55
N LEU A 85 -16.27 -11.74 -2.01
CA LEU A 85 -17.42 -12.41 -2.59
C LEU A 85 -18.03 -11.65 -3.79
N ARG A 86 -17.57 -10.42 -4.06
CA ARG A 86 -18.11 -9.51 -5.08
C ARG A 86 -19.62 -9.28 -4.90
N LEU A 87 -20.05 -9.14 -3.65
CA LEU A 87 -21.42 -8.78 -3.28
C LEU A 87 -21.70 -7.30 -3.54
#